data_AF-A0A2G9T5Z3-F1
#
_entry.id   AF-A0A2G9T5Z3-F1
#
_cell.length_a   1.000
_cell.length_b   1.000
_cell.length_c   1.000
_cell.angle_alpha   90.00
_cell.angle_beta   90.00
_cell.angle_gamma   90.00
#
_symmetry.space_group_name_H-M   'P 1'
#
loop_
_entity.id
_entity.type
_entity.pdbx_description
1 polymer ?
#
loop_
_entity_poly.entity_id
_entity_poly.type
_entity_poly.pdbx_seq_one_letter_code
_entity_poly.pdbx_strand_id
1 'polypeptide(L)' 'MTSPESGVRLSINMRERCRMHDLNEALDDLRAVLPYARGGSVRKLSKIATLLLAKNHIIMQ' A
#
# COMPACT_ATOMS: atom_id res chain seq x y z
N MET A 1 -2.80 29.19 22.45
CA MET A 1 -1.93 29.72 21.38
C MET A 1 -1.14 28.55 20.81
N THR A 2 -1.56 27.97 19.69
CA THR A 2 -0.77 26.95 18.99
C THR A 2 0.34 27.63 18.23
N SER A 3 1.60 27.32 18.52
CA SER A 3 2.74 27.86 17.77
C SER A 3 2.56 27.56 16.27
N PRO A 4 2.88 28.51 15.37
CA PRO A 4 2.71 28.33 13.92
C PRO A 4 3.42 27.08 13.37
N GLU A 5 4.52 26.68 14.01
CA GLU A 5 5.27 25.44 13.79
C GLU A 5 4.40 24.16 13.87
N SER A 6 3.39 24.15 14.74
CA SER A 6 2.49 23.00 14.93
C SER A 6 1.53 22.80 13.76
N GLY A 7 1.09 23.89 13.12
CA GLY A 7 0.20 23.83 11.96
C GLY A 7 0.88 23.27 10.72
N VAL A 8 2.15 23.65 10.49
CA VAL A 8 2.96 23.14 9.38
C VAL A 8 3.22 21.64 9.55
N ARG A 9 3.60 21.19 10.75
CA ARG A 9 3.79 19.77 11.06
C ARG A 9 2.54 18.94 10.78
N LEU A 10 1.37 19.43 11.20
CA LEU A 10 0.10 18.73 10.98
C LEU A 10 -0.25 18.64 9.48
N SER A 11 -0.05 19.72 8.72
CA SER A 11 -0.27 19.75 7.27
C SER A 11 0.61 18.73 6.55
N ILE A 12 1.90 18.67 6.89
CA ILE A 12 2.85 17.70 6.32
C ILE A 12 2.43 16.26 6.64
N ASN A 13 2.07 15.97 7.90
CA ASN A 13 1.62 14.65 8.31
C ASN A 13 0.33 14.22 7.60
N MET A 14 -0.59 15.15 7.34
CA MET A 14 -1.79 14.87 6.56
C MET A 14 -1.44 14.53 5.12
N ARG A 15 -0.57 15.31 4.48
CA ARG A 15 -0.13 15.07 3.09
C ARG A 15 0.55 13.70 2.94
N GLU A 16 1.43 13.33 3.86
CA GLU A 16 2.12 12.03 3.79
C GLU A 16 1.15 10.86 4.05
N ARG A 17 0.15 11.06 4.91
CA ARG A 17 -0.92 10.05 5.09
C ARG A 17 -1.72 9.83 3.81
N CYS A 18 -2.09 10.90 3.09
CA CYS A 18 -2.76 10.79 1.79
C CYS A 18 -1.88 10.04 0.79
N ARG A 19 -0.61 10.44 0.64
CA ARG A 19 0.35 9.75 -0.25
C ARG A 19 0.49 8.27 0.06
N MET A 20 0.52 7.91 1.35
CA MET A 20 0.57 6.51 1.78
C MET A 20 -0.74 5.75 1.53
N HIS A 21 -1.89 6.43 1.51
CA HIS A 21 -3.17 5.83 1.15
C HIS A 21 -3.18 5.44 -0.33
N ASP A 22 -2.83 6.37 -1.21
CA ASP A 22 -2.73 6.13 -2.67
C ASP A 22 -1.77 4.96 -2.97
N LEU A 23 -0.62 4.91 -2.28
CA LEU A 23 0.33 3.81 -2.42
C LEU A 23 -0.24 2.46 -1.96
N ASN A 24 -1.02 2.46 -0.87
CA ASN A 24 -1.63 1.22 -0.38
C ASN A 24 -2.76 0.74 -1.29
N GLU A 25 -3.52 1.66 -1.89
CA GLU A 25 -4.55 1.38 -2.88
C GLU A 25 -3.95 0.70 -4.11
N ALA A 26 -2.91 1.28 -4.71
CA ALA A 26 -2.19 0.67 -5.83
C ALA A 26 -1.60 -0.71 -5.49
N LEU A 27 -1.18 -0.93 -4.24
CA LEU A 27 -0.69 -2.23 -3.79
C LEU A 27 -1.83 -3.25 -3.63
N ASP A 28 -3.04 -2.81 -3.28
CA ASP A 28 -4.24 -3.66 -3.23
C ASP A 28 -4.73 -4.03 -4.63
N ASP A 29 -4.67 -3.11 -5.59
CA ASP A 29 -4.90 -3.40 -7.01
C ASP A 29 -3.91 -4.45 -7.55
N LEU A 30 -2.64 -4.32 -7.18
CA LEU A 30 -1.63 -5.33 -7.49
C LEU A 30 -2.00 -6.69 -6.88
N ARG A 31 -2.51 -6.73 -5.64
CA ARG A 31 -2.95 -8.01 -5.04
C ARG A 31 -4.07 -8.65 -5.85
N ALA A 32 -5.04 -7.87 -6.33
CA ALA A 32 -6.22 -8.37 -7.03
C ALA A 32 -5.90 -9.14 -8.32
N VAL A 33 -4.79 -8.81 -8.98
CA VAL A 33 -4.36 -9.46 -10.23
C VAL A 33 -3.45 -10.67 -10.01
N LEU A 34 -2.97 -10.93 -8.79
CA LEU A 34 -2.07 -12.05 -8.52
C LEU A 34 -2.82 -13.40 -8.45
N PRO A 35 -2.18 -14.51 -8.86
CA PRO A 35 -2.81 -15.83 -9.01
C PRO A 35 -3.36 -16.49 -7.72
N TYR A 36 -3.27 -15.83 -6.57
CA TYR A 36 -3.79 -16.32 -5.28
C TYR A 36 -4.90 -15.44 -4.68
N ALA A 37 -5.31 -14.38 -5.38
CA ALA A 37 -6.33 -13.44 -4.91
C ALA A 37 -7.76 -14.00 -4.92
N ARG A 38 -8.01 -15.05 -5.71
CA ARG A 38 -9.36 -15.53 -6.05
C ARG A 38 -9.92 -16.61 -5.11
N GLY A 39 -9.20 -17.03 -4.07
CA GLY A 39 -9.72 -17.94 -3.05
C GLY A 39 -10.31 -17.16 -1.88
N GLY A 40 -11.62 -17.26 -1.66
CA GLY A 40 -12.40 -16.48 -0.66
C GLY A 40 -11.99 -16.62 0.82
N SER A 41 -10.81 -17.17 1.12
CA SER A 41 -10.25 -17.34 2.46
C SER A 41 -8.74 -17.03 2.53
N VAL A 42 -8.13 -16.49 1.47
CA VAL A 42 -6.69 -16.17 1.51
C VAL A 42 -6.47 -14.85 2.25
N ARG A 43 -5.97 -14.96 3.48
CA ARG A 43 -5.52 -13.84 4.33
C ARG A 43 -4.71 -12.84 3.51
N LYS A 44 -5.02 -11.54 3.63
CA LYS A 44 -4.32 -10.44 2.94
C LYS A 44 -2.80 -10.59 3.08
N LEU A 45 -2.12 -10.73 1.95
CA LEU A 45 -0.65 -10.86 1.91
C LEU A 45 0.00 -9.59 2.47
N SER A 46 1.12 -9.76 3.19
CA SER A 46 1.94 -8.63 3.63
C SER A 46 2.47 -7.84 2.42
N LYS A 47 2.91 -6.60 2.64
CA LYS A 47 3.46 -5.75 1.56
C LYS A 47 4.66 -6.41 0.87
N ILE A 48 5.59 -6.95 1.66
CA ILE A 48 6.78 -7.65 1.15
C ILE A 48 6.38 -8.92 0.38
N ALA A 49 5.48 -9.73 0.94
CA ALA A 49 5.02 -10.95 0.26
C ALA A 49 4.34 -10.64 -1.08
N THR A 50 3.55 -9.55 -1.14
CA THR A 50 2.89 -9.09 -2.37
C THR A 50 3.92 -8.76 -3.45
N LEU A 51 4.97 -8.00 -3.10
CA LEU A 51 6.02 -7.61 -4.06
C LEU A 51 6.87 -8.80 -4.52
N LEU A 52 7.24 -9.70 -3.61
CA LEU A 52 7.99 -10.93 -3.96
C LEU A 52 7.17 -11.80 -4.92
N LEU A 53 5.88 -11.98 -4.62
CA LEU A 53 4.99 -12.76 -5.45
C LEU A 53 4.77 -12.10 -6.82
N ALA A 54 4.57 -10.79 -6.88
CA ALA A 54 4.42 -10.07 -8.13
C ALA A 54 5.67 -10.17 -9.02
N LYS A 55 6.87 -9.99 -8.44
CA LYS A 55 8.12 -10.20 -9.15
C LYS A 55 8.21 -11.61 -9.73
N ASN A 56 7.94 -12.63 -8.91
CA ASN A 56 7.99 -14.03 -9.35
C ASN A 56 6.95 -14.31 -10.44
N HIS A 57 5.77 -13.72 -10.34
CA HIS A 57 4.70 -13.85 -11.33
C HIS A 57 5.11 -13.28 -12.69
N ILE A 58 5.87 -12.18 -12.74
CA ILE A 58 6.39 -11.61 -13.98
C ILE A 58 7.53 -12.46 -14.57
N ILE A 59 8.41 -13.01 -13.72
CA ILE A 59 9.59 -13.79 -14.17
C ILE A 59 9.24 -15.22 -14.60
N MET A 60 8.21 -15.82 -13.98
CA MET A 60 7.79 -17.20 -14.24
C MET A 60 6.69 -17.31 -15.31
N GLN A 61 6.23 -16.19 -15.88
CA GLN A 61 5.53 -16.17 -17.17
C GLN A 61 6.55 -16.31 -18.30
#